data_AF-A0A9C7SGB7-F1
#
_entry.id   AF-A0A9C7SGB7-F1
#
_cell.length_a   1.000
_cell.length_b   1.000
_cell.length_c   1.000
_cell.angle_alpha   90.00
_cell.angle_beta   90.00
_cell.angle_gamma   90.00
#
_symmetry.space_group_name_H-M   'P 1'
#
loop_
_entity.id
_entity.type
_entity.pdbx_description
1 polymer ?
#
loop_
_entity_poly.entity_id
_entity_poly.type
_entity_poly.pdbx_seq_one_letter_code
_entity_poly.pdbx_strand_id
1 'polypeptide(L)'
;MKKKKQNQPHNFVAAFRQSAPYIHAHRGKTFVLAFSGNAVEDEHFPLLIQDLALLNSLGVRLVVVHGARPQIEQCLKQRKAKSKYVNGLRVTDAIAMECTRDAVCSIRVQIEALFSAGIANSPMAGAGIHVVSGN
;
A
#
# COMPACT_ATOMS: atom_id res chain seq x y z
N MET A 1 10.86 13.96 -44.04
CA MET A 1 10.91 12.55 -43.58
C MET A 1 11.15 12.52 -42.07
N LYS A 2 10.13 12.17 -41.27
CA LYS A 2 10.21 12.09 -39.80
C LYS A 2 10.93 10.78 -39.40
N LYS A 3 12.09 10.86 -38.75
CA LYS A 3 12.80 9.69 -38.20
C LYS A 3 11.98 9.10 -37.04
N LYS A 4 11.50 7.86 -37.21
CA LYS A 4 10.95 7.03 -36.13
C LYS A 4 12.03 6.83 -35.06
N LYS A 5 11.83 7.31 -33.83
CA LYS A 5 12.64 6.92 -32.67
C LYS A 5 12.37 5.43 -32.38
N GLN A 6 13.33 4.57 -32.69
CA GLN A 6 13.34 3.18 -32.24
C GLN A 6 13.56 3.15 -30.73
N ASN A 7 12.55 2.73 -29.96
CA ASN A 7 12.69 2.37 -28.54
C ASN A 7 13.61 1.15 -28.45
N GLN A 8 14.81 1.31 -27.91
CA GLN A 8 15.80 0.23 -27.87
C GLN A 8 15.68 -0.63 -26.60
N PRO A 9 15.41 -1.95 -26.73
CA PRO A 9 15.33 -2.90 -25.61
C PRO A 9 16.68 -3.10 -24.87
N HIS A 10 17.81 -2.71 -25.49
CA HIS A 10 19.14 -2.81 -24.89
C HIS A 10 19.30 -2.01 -23.59
N ASN A 11 18.61 -0.88 -23.45
CA ASN A 11 18.72 -0.04 -22.26
C ASN A 11 18.00 -0.67 -21.05
N PHE A 12 16.85 -1.30 -21.26
CA PHE A 12 16.10 -1.98 -20.20
C PHE A 12 16.86 -3.17 -19.63
N VAL A 13 17.45 -4.01 -20.48
CA VAL A 13 18.23 -5.18 -20.04
C VAL A 13 19.45 -4.75 -19.22
N ALA A 14 20.14 -3.68 -19.63
CA ALA A 14 21.27 -3.13 -18.89
C ALA A 14 20.83 -2.58 -17.52
N ALA A 15 19.74 -1.79 -17.48
CA ALA A 15 19.19 -1.25 -16.23
C ALA A 15 18.73 -2.36 -15.27
N PHE A 16 18.06 -3.39 -15.78
CA PHE A 16 17.62 -4.53 -14.95
C PHE A 16 18.80 -5.30 -14.36
N ARG A 17 19.88 -5.52 -15.12
CA ARG A 17 21.11 -6.14 -14.61
C ARG A 17 21.77 -5.31 -13.51
N GLN A 18 21.71 -3.98 -13.60
CA GLN A 18 22.20 -3.09 -12.55
C GLN A 18 21.38 -3.18 -11.26
N SER A 19 20.10 -3.57 -11.34
CA SER A 19 19.23 -3.80 -10.18
C SER A 19 19.45 -5.17 -9.52
N ALA A 20 20.07 -6.14 -10.21
CA ALA A 20 20.25 -7.51 -9.71
C ALA A 20 20.97 -7.60 -8.34
N PRO A 21 22.02 -6.80 -8.04
CA PRO A 21 22.65 -6.79 -6.72
C PRO A 21 21.68 -6.42 -5.58
N TYR A 22 20.79 -5.44 -5.82
CA TYR A 22 19.79 -5.01 -4.84
C TYR A 22 18.74 -6.08 -4.62
N ILE A 23 18.27 -6.74 -5.68
CA ILE A 23 17.35 -7.88 -5.57
C ILE A 23 17.97 -8.99 -4.73
N HIS A 24 19.25 -9.32 -4.99
CA HIS A 24 19.96 -10.34 -4.23
C HIS A 24 20.12 -9.96 -2.75
N ALA A 25 20.49 -8.70 -2.46
CA ALA A 25 20.70 -8.22 -1.10
C ALA A 25 19.42 -8.25 -0.23
N HIS A 26 18.25 -8.05 -0.84
CA HIS A 26 16.98 -7.93 -0.14
C HIS A 26 16.08 -9.17 -0.23
N ARG A 27 16.42 -10.14 -1.07
CA ARG A 27 15.71 -11.43 -1.13
C ARG A 27 15.72 -12.11 0.25
N GLY A 28 14.55 -12.56 0.68
CA GLY A 28 14.33 -13.18 1.99
C GLY A 28 14.30 -12.21 3.17
N LYS A 29 14.62 -10.92 2.97
CA LYS A 29 14.54 -9.90 4.03
C LYS A 29 13.09 -9.46 4.24
N THR A 30 12.81 -8.93 5.43
CA THR A 30 11.48 -8.40 5.77
C THR A 30 11.50 -6.89 5.69
N PHE A 31 10.58 -6.33 4.92
CA PHE A 31 10.36 -4.89 4.80
C PHE A 31 9.08 -4.55 5.57
N VAL A 32 9.19 -3.61 6.51
CA VAL A 32 8.05 -3.08 7.25
C VAL A 32 7.74 -1.70 6.67
N LEU A 33 6.58 -1.56 6.03
CA LEU A 33 6.14 -0.33 5.40
C LEU A 33 4.96 0.25 6.19
N ALA A 34 5.16 1.45 6.74
CA ALA A 34 4.14 2.17 7.48
C ALA A 34 3.56 3.31 6.63
N PHE A 35 2.27 3.22 6.32
CA PHE A 35 1.54 4.24 5.56
C PHE A 35 0.72 5.12 6.50
N SER A 36 0.74 6.43 6.26
CA SER A 36 -0.23 7.32 6.88
C SER A 36 -1.61 7.09 6.26
N GLY A 37 -2.69 7.41 6.98
CA GLY A 37 -4.04 7.33 6.41
C GLY A 37 -4.22 8.25 5.19
N ASN A 38 -3.46 9.34 5.08
CA ASN A 38 -3.46 10.20 3.88
C ASN A 38 -2.92 9.46 2.65
N ALA A 39 -1.89 8.62 2.84
CA ALA A 39 -1.30 7.87 1.73
C ALA A 39 -2.27 6.86 1.13
N VAL A 40 -3.19 6.32 1.94
CA VAL A 40 -4.23 5.39 1.50
C VAL A 40 -5.30 6.08 0.63
N GLU A 41 -5.53 7.38 0.84
CA GLU A 41 -6.49 8.19 0.05
C GLU A 41 -5.89 8.70 -1.26
N ASP A 42 -4.59 8.56 -1.47
CA ASP A 42 -3.92 9.02 -2.69
C ASP A 42 -4.32 8.15 -3.90
N GLU A 43 -4.59 8.81 -5.03
CA GLU A 43 -4.97 8.15 -6.28
C GLU A 43 -3.88 7.20 -6.81
N HIS A 44 -2.62 7.40 -6.42
CA HIS A 44 -1.48 6.56 -6.80
C HIS A 44 -1.24 5.40 -5.84
N PHE A 45 -1.98 5.30 -4.73
CA PHE A 45 -1.83 4.18 -3.79
C PHE A 45 -1.95 2.79 -4.45
N PRO A 46 -2.87 2.56 -5.42
CA PRO A 46 -2.91 1.29 -6.15
C PRO A 46 -1.64 0.96 -6.93
N LEU A 47 -0.94 1.96 -7.50
CA LEU A 47 0.33 1.76 -8.19
C LEU A 47 1.42 1.33 -7.20
N LEU A 48 1.44 1.95 -6.02
CA LEU A 48 2.35 1.55 -4.94
C LEU A 48 2.12 0.09 -4.53
N ILE A 49 0.87 -0.35 -4.41
CA ILE A 49 0.56 -1.76 -4.11
C ILE A 49 1.09 -2.70 -5.21
N GLN A 50 1.06 -2.31 -6.48
CA GLN A 50 1.65 -3.10 -7.57
C GLN A 50 3.18 -3.20 -7.45
N ASP A 51 3.86 -2.11 -7.08
CA ASP A 51 5.30 -2.12 -6.83
C ASP A 51 5.67 -3.02 -5.64
N LEU A 52 4.85 -2.99 -4.58
CA LEU A 52 5.02 -3.91 -3.44
C LEU A 52 4.78 -5.36 -3.85
N ALA A 53 3.75 -5.64 -4.64
CA ALA A 53 3.50 -6.98 -5.17
C ALA A 53 4.70 -7.51 -5.98
N LEU A 54 5.37 -6.64 -6.75
CA LEU A 54 6.60 -6.97 -7.46
C LEU A 54 7.77 -7.26 -6.50
N LEU A 55 7.96 -6.46 -5.44
CA LEU A 55 8.98 -6.77 -4.42
C LEU A 55 8.74 -8.12 -3.76
N ASN A 56 7.48 -8.45 -3.47
CA ASN A 56 7.11 -9.75 -2.91
C ASN A 56 7.45 -10.90 -3.87
N SER A 57 7.18 -10.75 -5.17
CA SER A 57 7.52 -11.78 -6.17
C SER A 57 9.04 -11.97 -6.37
N LEU A 58 9.83 -10.92 -6.11
CA LEU A 58 11.29 -10.98 -6.10
C LEU A 58 11.87 -11.66 -4.84
N GLY A 59 11.01 -11.98 -3.87
CA GLY A 59 11.32 -12.74 -2.66
C GLY A 59 11.46 -11.89 -1.40
N VAL A 60 11.05 -10.62 -1.41
CA VAL A 60 11.00 -9.78 -0.20
C VAL A 60 9.74 -10.13 0.59
N ARG A 61 9.86 -10.27 1.92
CA ARG A 61 8.70 -10.46 2.80
C ARG A 61 8.16 -9.11 3.21
N LEU A 62 6.88 -8.85 2.99
CA LEU A 62 6.28 -7.56 3.29
C LEU A 62 5.45 -7.60 4.57
N VAL A 63 5.59 -6.56 5.38
CA VAL A 63 4.69 -6.23 6.49
C VAL A 63 4.16 -4.82 6.23
N VAL A 64 2.86 -4.70 6.03
CA VAL A 64 2.21 -3.43 5.75
C VAL A 64 1.46 -2.96 7.00
N VAL A 65 1.76 -1.76 7.44
CA VAL A 65 1.10 -1.07 8.56
C VAL A 65 0.43 0.17 8.00
N HIS A 66 -0.80 0.45 8.41
CA HIS A 66 -1.52 1.63 7.94
C HIS A 66 -2.11 2.44 9.11
N GLY A 67 -2.07 3.76 8.97
CA GLY A 67 -2.86 4.68 9.76
C GLY A 67 -4.27 4.82 9.18
N ALA A 68 -5.15 5.49 9.95
CA ALA A 68 -6.53 5.74 9.54
C ALA A 68 -7.04 7.13 9.96
N ARG A 69 -6.14 8.07 10.29
CA ARG A 69 -6.53 9.36 10.89
C ARG A 69 -7.58 10.11 10.06
N PRO A 70 -7.40 10.35 8.74
CA PRO A 70 -8.37 11.05 7.91
C PRO A 70 -9.73 10.35 7.83
N GLN A 71 -9.71 9.02 7.69
CA GLN A 71 -10.92 8.20 7.57
C GLN A 71 -11.73 8.21 8.87
N ILE A 72 -11.05 8.22 10.02
CA ILE A 72 -11.70 8.37 11.33
C ILE A 72 -12.34 9.76 11.46
N GLU A 73 -11.65 10.82 11.04
CA GLU A 73 -12.20 12.18 11.06
C GLU A 73 -13.42 12.30 10.13
N GLN A 74 -13.39 11.67 8.95
CA GLN A 74 -14.53 11.64 8.04
C GLN A 74 -15.72 10.91 8.66
N CYS A 75 -15.50 9.75 9.29
CA CYS A 75 -16.55 8.99 9.97
C CYS A 75 -17.15 9.79 11.15
N LEU A 76 -16.32 10.44 11.97
CA LEU A 76 -16.77 11.32 13.05
C LEU A 76 -17.62 12.49 12.54
N LYS A 77 -17.19 13.15 11.46
CA LYS A 77 -17.93 14.25 10.82
C LYS A 77 -19.31 13.78 10.33
N GLN A 78 -19.39 12.61 9.70
CA GLN A 78 -20.66 12.04 9.23
C GLN A 78 -21.64 11.78 10.38
N ARG A 79 -21.12 11.35 11.55
CA ARG A 79 -21.91 11.13 12.76
C ARG A 79 -22.15 12.41 13.59
N LYS A 80 -21.75 13.58 13.09
CA LYS A 80 -21.81 14.88 13.78
C LYS A 80 -21.11 14.88 15.16
N ALA A 81 -20.13 14.01 15.34
CA ALA A 81 -19.33 13.90 16.55
C ALA A 81 -18.08 14.81 16.46
N LYS A 82 -17.66 15.38 17.59
CA LYS A 82 -16.48 16.23 17.65
C LYS A 82 -15.24 15.40 17.96
N SER A 83 -14.22 15.54 17.13
CA SER A 83 -12.89 15.00 17.42
C SER A 83 -12.20 15.86 18.50
N LYS A 84 -11.67 15.22 19.54
CA LYS A 84 -10.95 15.87 20.64
C LYS A 84 -9.53 15.33 20.70
N TYR A 85 -8.57 16.21 20.93
CA TYR A 85 -7.16 15.85 21.09
C TYR A 85 -6.62 16.43 22.39
N VAL A 86 -5.79 15.64 23.08
CA VAL A 86 -5.01 16.06 24.26
C VAL A 86 -3.58 15.59 24.02
N ASN A 87 -2.62 16.52 24.09
CA ASN A 87 -1.19 16.23 23.87
C ASN A 87 -0.89 15.50 22.54
N GLY A 88 -1.62 15.85 21.47
CA GLY A 88 -1.45 15.23 20.15
C GLY A 88 -2.03 13.82 20.01
N LEU A 89 -2.67 13.28 21.05
CA LEU A 89 -3.39 12.02 21.04
C LEU A 89 -4.90 12.27 20.98
N ARG A 90 -5.60 11.47 20.18
CA ARG A 90 -7.06 11.53 20.10
C ARG A 90 -7.65 10.99 21.39
N VAL A 91 -8.61 11.70 21.95
CA VAL A 91 -9.48 11.16 23.00
C VAL A 91 -10.51 10.27 22.34
N THR A 92 -10.40 8.96 22.57
CA THR A 92 -11.26 7.95 21.95
C THR A 92 -12.41 7.62 22.90
N ASP A 93 -13.50 8.38 22.80
CA ASP A 93 -14.78 8.02 23.44
C ASP A 93 -15.49 6.88 22.68
N ALA A 94 -16.66 6.44 23.16
CA ALA A 94 -17.38 5.32 22.57
C ALA A 94 -17.69 5.52 21.07
N ILE A 95 -18.10 6.73 20.68
CA ILE A 95 -18.41 7.06 19.28
C ILE A 95 -17.13 7.07 18.45
N ALA A 96 -16.06 7.70 18.96
CA ALA A 96 -14.77 7.72 18.28
C ALA A 96 -14.16 6.32 18.15
N MET A 97 -14.39 5.42 19.11
CA MET A 97 -13.94 4.03 19.03
C MET A 97 -14.67 3.26 17.93
N GLU A 98 -15.99 3.42 17.81
CA GLU A 98 -16.76 2.83 16.70
C GLU A 98 -16.27 3.37 15.35
N CYS A 99 -16.13 4.69 15.21
CA CYS A 99 -15.57 5.30 14.00
C CYS A 99 -14.16 4.78 13.69
N THR A 100 -13.34 4.54 14.72
CA THR A 100 -11.99 3.99 14.58
C THR A 100 -12.04 2.57 14.04
N ARG A 101 -12.87 1.71 14.60
CA ARG A 101 -13.02 0.32 14.16
C ARG A 101 -13.53 0.25 12.73
N ASP A 102 -14.54 1.04 12.39
CA ASP A 102 -15.11 1.07 11.03
C ASP A 102 -14.07 1.54 10.01
N ALA A 103 -13.35 2.63 10.30
CA ALA A 103 -12.33 3.18 9.41
C ALA A 103 -11.15 2.22 9.20
N VAL A 104 -10.62 1.64 10.27
CA VAL A 104 -9.50 0.69 10.18
C VAL A 104 -9.92 -0.57 9.42
N CYS A 105 -11.11 -1.10 9.69
CA CYS A 105 -11.63 -2.28 9.00
C CYS A 105 -11.81 -2.02 7.50
N SER A 106 -12.39 -0.87 7.14
CA SER A 106 -12.57 -0.48 5.74
C SER A 106 -11.24 -0.38 5.00
N ILE A 107 -10.24 0.29 5.58
CA ILE A 107 -8.91 0.41 4.95
C ILE A 107 -8.24 -0.96 4.82
N ARG A 108 -8.30 -1.80 5.86
CA ARG A 108 -7.72 -3.16 5.83
C ARG A 108 -8.29 -3.96 4.65
N VAL A 109 -9.62 -3.99 4.53
CA VAL A 109 -10.29 -4.70 3.43
C VAL A 109 -9.91 -4.11 2.06
N GLN A 110 -9.78 -2.79 1.96
CA GLN A 110 -9.35 -2.13 0.73
C GLN A 110 -7.91 -2.52 0.34
N ILE A 111 -6.97 -2.52 1.28
CA ILE A 111 -5.58 -2.92 1.04
C ILE A 111 -5.52 -4.40 0.63
N GLU A 112 -6.23 -5.28 1.32
CA GLU A 112 -6.34 -6.71 0.98
C GLU A 112 -6.90 -6.92 -0.42
N ALA A 113 -7.95 -6.17 -0.78
CA ALA A 113 -8.53 -6.20 -2.11
C ALA A 113 -7.54 -5.71 -3.17
N LEU A 114 -6.76 -4.65 -2.91
CA LEU A 114 -5.74 -4.15 -3.84
C LEU A 114 -4.61 -5.16 -4.04
N PHE A 115 -4.16 -5.86 -2.99
CA PHE A 115 -3.19 -6.94 -3.16
C PHE A 115 -3.78 -8.14 -3.91
N SER A 116 -5.09 -8.37 -3.81
CA SER A 116 -5.77 -9.45 -4.55
C SER A 116 -5.99 -9.08 -6.02
N ALA A 117 -6.45 -7.86 -6.30
CA ALA A 117 -6.86 -7.38 -7.63
C ALA A 117 -5.73 -6.73 -8.44
N GLY A 118 -4.78 -6.05 -7.78
CA GLY A 118 -3.63 -5.39 -8.40
C GLY A 118 -2.72 -6.38 -9.14
N ILE A 119 -2.83 -7.66 -8.84
CA ILE A 119 -2.15 -8.74 -9.54
C ILE A 119 -2.80 -8.97 -10.90
N ALA A 120 -4.12 -9.01 -11.01
CA ALA A 120 -4.83 -9.39 -12.25
C ALA A 120 -4.56 -8.44 -13.44
N ASN A 121 -4.32 -7.15 -13.17
CA ASN A 121 -4.08 -6.12 -14.18
C ASN A 121 -2.62 -5.63 -14.25
N SER A 122 -1.67 -6.35 -13.63
CA SER A 122 -0.25 -6.01 -13.66
C SER A 122 0.57 -7.06 -14.42
N PRO A 123 1.85 -6.78 -14.74
CA PRO A 123 2.78 -7.79 -15.26
C PRO A 123 2.92 -9.03 -14.35
N MET A 124 2.43 -8.97 -13.11
CA MET A 124 2.41 -10.07 -12.15
C MET A 124 1.11 -10.89 -12.18
N ALA A 125 0.23 -10.71 -13.17
CA ALA A 125 -1.01 -11.48 -13.33
C ALA A 125 -0.76 -12.99 -13.23
N GLY A 126 -1.44 -13.64 -12.27
CA GLY A 126 -1.30 -15.07 -11.97
C GLY A 126 -0.28 -15.43 -10.88
N ALA A 127 0.50 -14.46 -10.36
CA ALA A 127 1.34 -14.69 -9.18
C ALA A 127 0.48 -14.78 -7.91
N GLY A 128 0.54 -15.91 -7.19
CA GLY A 128 -0.16 -16.05 -5.92
C GLY A 128 0.51 -15.23 -4.82
N ILE A 129 -0.10 -14.12 -4.41
CA ILE A 129 0.27 -13.43 -3.16
C ILE A 129 -0.73 -13.83 -2.10
N HIS A 130 -0.24 -14.47 -1.04
CA HIS A 130 -1.03 -14.76 0.14
C HIS A 130 -0.98 -13.56 1.08
N VAL A 131 -2.12 -12.92 1.27
CA VAL A 131 -2.26 -11.86 2.27
C VAL A 131 -2.79 -12.49 3.54
N VAL A 132 -2.06 -12.32 4.64
CA VAL A 132 -2.49 -12.65 5.99
C VAL A 132 -2.53 -11.36 6.77
N SER A 133 -3.62 -11.13 7.50
CA SER A 133 -3.80 -9.94 8.31
C SER A 133 -4.37 -10.30 9.68
N GLY A 134 -4.08 -9.45 10.65
CA GLY A 134 -4.51 -9.59 12.04
C GLY A 134 -4.56 -8.23 12.73
N ASN A 135 -4.97 -8.23 14.00
CA ASN A 135 -4.89 -7.09 14.90
C ASN A 135 -3.79 -7.31 15.94
#